data_AF-A0A0V0J3E6-F1
#
_entry.id   AF-A0A0V0J3E6-F1
#
_cell.length_a   1.000
_cell.length_b   1.000
_cell.length_c   1.000
_cell.angle_alpha   90.00
_cell.angle_beta   90.00
_cell.angle_gamma   90.00
#
_symmetry.space_group_name_H-M   'P 1'
#
loop_
_entity.id
_entity.type
_entity.pdbx_description
1 polymer ?
#
loop_
_entity_poly.entity_id
_entity_poly.type
_entity_poly.pdbx_seq_one_letter_code
_entity_poly.pdbx_strand_id
1 'polypeptide(L)'
;MGKSSSPKSKSGKGSGGKDGGDEPPVETGMQTEPDNFCYLCCVDFSDGVAVQAHTLLMDHEAPYNISHQHCRKCKETVFMKWSEKHKCCLSKSAYLRYVSSNVSLSGGPPYRCLFCRSRPLNSRSELTVHLLAYHRPQRQPGVCGLCTFTFQEPPQLPPPIPPPPANADEVTLRQYEINLKKAVGEQMCKFESAELAPGLLELDKHCANTHVPAYTLLLRKELLTQFQLREPFACVICGQVFHSNVEYHSHILCRHGTDEPIKEGLRICAMCSKGIRSEDCFNQHVKRRHEESIAQLADLWTSQELMMDATDTNQVCTTCWEVLPNATQLQAHILVAHTTDNPLVCGWCHVEFTDCPDPLIAFPILLNHERNHARVLHRQALESKKTFEPIPEPLNEEFSMEAIAAIATEPTKPDTSKSSKSKSSSKKK
;
A
#
# COMPACT_ATOMS: atom_id res chain seq x y z
N MET A 1 -29.67 -45.14 -40.76
CA MET A 1 -29.88 -45.07 -42.23
C MET A 1 -30.29 -43.64 -42.56
N GLY A 2 -29.35 -42.83 -43.06
CA GLY A 2 -29.47 -42.19 -44.38
C GLY A 2 -29.67 -40.68 -44.20
N LYS A 3 -28.61 -39.87 -44.20
CA LYS A 3 -28.05 -39.16 -45.38
C LYS A 3 -29.14 -38.36 -46.11
N SER A 4 -29.26 -37.07 -45.79
CA SER A 4 -28.55 -35.94 -46.44
C SER A 4 -29.25 -35.44 -47.70
N SER A 5 -29.56 -34.15 -47.74
CA SER A 5 -29.61 -33.39 -48.98
C SER A 5 -29.59 -31.89 -48.67
N SER A 6 -28.47 -31.26 -48.98
CA SER A 6 -28.46 -29.86 -49.41
C SER A 6 -28.91 -29.79 -50.87
N PRO A 7 -29.39 -28.62 -51.32
CA PRO A 7 -28.81 -28.05 -52.53
C PRO A 7 -28.44 -26.57 -52.38
N LYS A 8 -27.31 -26.23 -52.99
CA LYS A 8 -26.81 -24.87 -53.28
C LYS A 8 -27.33 -24.41 -54.63
N SER A 9 -27.69 -23.11 -54.75
CA SER A 9 -27.43 -22.19 -55.89
C SER A 9 -28.41 -21.02 -55.86
N LYS A 10 -28.15 -19.77 -56.26
CA LYS A 10 -27.00 -18.95 -56.68
C LYS A 10 -27.53 -17.51 -56.93
N SER A 11 -26.62 -16.53 -56.91
CA SER A 11 -26.69 -15.20 -57.58
C SER A 11 -27.60 -14.15 -56.92
N GLY A 12 -27.16 -12.94 -56.52
CA GLY A 12 -26.36 -11.90 -57.21
C GLY A 12 -27.35 -10.76 -57.57
N LYS A 13 -27.16 -9.44 -57.36
CA LYS A 13 -26.01 -8.53 -57.25
C LYS A 13 -26.50 -7.16 -56.72
N GLY A 14 -25.59 -6.39 -56.10
CA GLY A 14 -25.60 -4.91 -56.02
C GLY A 14 -26.44 -4.32 -54.87
N SER A 15 -26.01 -3.30 -54.12
CA SER A 15 -24.94 -2.33 -54.33
C SER A 15 -24.78 -1.41 -53.11
N GLY A 16 -23.54 -1.09 -52.73
CA GLY A 16 -23.09 0.24 -52.27
C GLY A 16 -23.29 0.64 -50.81
N GLY A 17 -22.19 0.88 -50.08
CA GLY A 17 -22.22 1.63 -48.83
C GLY A 17 -20.96 1.54 -47.96
N LYS A 18 -19.93 2.30 -48.35
CA LYS A 18 -18.76 2.84 -47.62
C LYS A 18 -18.29 2.26 -46.28
N ASP A 19 -16.96 2.05 -46.26
CA ASP A 19 -16.03 2.00 -45.12
C ASP A 19 -16.41 2.87 -43.92
N GLY A 20 -16.39 2.22 -42.76
CA GLY A 20 -16.11 2.81 -41.46
C GLY A 20 -15.41 1.70 -40.67
N GLY A 21 -14.08 1.80 -40.54
CA GLY A 21 -13.30 0.90 -39.72
C GLY A 21 -13.62 1.13 -38.26
N ASP A 22 -14.57 0.36 -37.73
CA ASP A 22 -14.68 0.15 -36.29
C ASP A 22 -13.69 -0.95 -35.93
N GLU A 23 -12.60 -0.57 -35.25
CA GLU A 23 -11.87 -1.51 -34.41
C GLU A 23 -12.89 -2.24 -33.53
N PRO A 24 -12.81 -3.58 -33.42
CA PRO A 24 -13.71 -4.30 -32.53
C PRO A 24 -13.55 -3.69 -31.13
N PRO A 25 -14.67 -3.55 -30.38
CA PRO A 25 -14.59 -2.98 -29.04
C PRO A 25 -13.58 -3.80 -28.26
N VAL A 26 -12.54 -3.13 -27.76
CA VAL A 26 -11.64 -3.73 -26.78
C VAL A 26 -12.54 -4.15 -25.63
N GLU A 27 -12.76 -5.45 -25.48
CA GLU A 27 -13.33 -6.01 -24.27
C GLU A 27 -12.39 -5.58 -23.14
N THR A 28 -12.76 -4.47 -22.50
CA THR A 28 -12.29 -4.10 -21.15
C THR A 28 -12.99 -5.00 -20.14
N GLY A 29 -13.07 -6.29 -20.49
CA GLY A 29 -13.48 -7.38 -19.64
C GLY A 29 -12.39 -7.53 -18.61
N MET A 30 -12.67 -6.93 -17.45
CA MET A 30 -12.01 -7.10 -16.18
C MET A 30 -11.44 -8.53 -16.05
N GLN A 31 -10.14 -8.68 -16.26
CA GLN A 31 -9.44 -9.91 -15.91
C GLN A 31 -8.22 -9.52 -15.10
N THR A 32 -8.40 -9.50 -13.78
CA THR A 32 -7.31 -9.62 -12.82
C THR A 32 -7.83 -10.45 -11.64
N GLU A 33 -8.35 -11.65 -11.92
CA GLU A 33 -8.27 -12.65 -10.84
C GLU A 33 -6.78 -12.79 -10.49
N PRO A 34 -6.42 -12.75 -9.20
CA PRO A 34 -5.04 -12.85 -8.79
C PRO A 34 -4.39 -14.09 -9.40
N ASP A 35 -3.34 -13.91 -10.20
CA ASP A 35 -2.70 -15.04 -10.85
C ASP A 35 -1.47 -15.50 -10.05
N ASN A 36 -1.52 -16.77 -9.63
CA ASN A 36 -0.43 -17.39 -8.87
C ASN A 36 0.72 -17.79 -9.81
N PHE A 37 1.20 -16.86 -10.64
CA PHE A 37 2.07 -17.13 -11.77
C PHE A 37 3.39 -16.36 -11.63
N CYS A 38 4.53 -17.04 -11.79
CA CYS A 38 5.81 -16.36 -11.87
C CYS A 38 6.07 -15.87 -13.29
N TYR A 39 6.18 -14.55 -13.48
CA TYR A 39 6.41 -13.93 -14.78
C TYR A 39 7.86 -14.05 -15.29
N LEU A 40 8.78 -14.63 -14.50
CA LEU A 40 10.16 -14.90 -14.96
C LEU A 40 10.28 -16.30 -15.57
N CYS A 41 9.81 -17.32 -14.84
CA CYS A 41 9.95 -18.71 -15.27
C CYS A 41 8.69 -19.29 -15.93
N CYS A 42 7.60 -18.52 -15.98
CA CYS A 42 6.32 -18.91 -16.55
C CYS A 42 5.73 -20.19 -15.92
N VAL A 43 5.81 -20.30 -14.60
CA VAL A 43 5.29 -21.43 -13.82
C VAL A 43 4.14 -20.95 -12.94
N ASP A 44 3.04 -21.71 -12.93
CA ASP A 44 1.93 -21.54 -11.99
C ASP A 44 2.24 -22.23 -10.64
N PHE A 45 1.77 -21.60 -9.56
CA PHE A 45 1.94 -22.01 -8.17
C PHE A 45 0.57 -22.17 -7.48
N SER A 46 0.56 -22.78 -6.29
CA SER A 46 -0.69 -23.00 -5.55
C SER A 46 -1.37 -21.71 -5.06
N ASP A 47 -0.59 -20.73 -4.62
CA ASP A 47 -1.08 -19.44 -4.11
C ASP A 47 -0.02 -18.33 -4.27
N GLY A 48 -0.42 -17.08 -4.05
CA GLY A 48 0.47 -15.92 -4.10
C GLY A 48 1.64 -16.01 -3.11
N VAL A 49 1.43 -16.66 -1.96
CA VAL A 49 2.49 -16.88 -0.96
C VAL A 49 3.59 -17.79 -1.50
N ALA A 50 3.22 -18.84 -2.24
CA ALA A 50 4.16 -19.72 -2.90
C ALA A 50 4.95 -18.98 -3.98
N VAL A 51 4.31 -18.08 -4.75
CA VAL A 51 5.00 -17.18 -5.70
C VAL A 51 6.00 -16.30 -4.98
N GLN A 52 5.62 -15.61 -3.90
CA GLN A 52 6.55 -14.76 -3.13
C GLN A 52 7.73 -15.55 -2.56
N ALA A 53 7.47 -16.73 -1.99
CA ALA A 53 8.53 -17.60 -1.46
C ALA A 53 9.50 -18.06 -2.56
N HIS A 54 8.96 -18.40 -3.74
CA HIS A 54 9.74 -18.73 -4.93
C HIS A 54 10.59 -17.54 -5.37
N THR A 55 10.00 -16.37 -5.60
CA THR A 55 10.71 -15.16 -6.07
C THR A 55 11.83 -14.74 -5.11
N LEU A 56 11.61 -14.85 -3.80
CA LEU A 56 12.64 -14.56 -2.80
C LEU A 56 13.82 -15.55 -2.85
N LEU A 57 13.55 -16.84 -3.06
CA LEU A 57 14.54 -17.90 -2.84
C LEU A 57 15.16 -18.49 -4.10
N MET A 58 14.49 -18.41 -5.24
CA MET A 58 14.95 -19.00 -6.48
C MET A 58 15.58 -17.93 -7.35
N ASP A 59 16.80 -18.19 -7.75
CA ASP A 59 17.55 -17.34 -8.66
C ASP A 59 17.27 -17.72 -10.11
N HIS A 60 16.89 -16.70 -10.89
CA HIS A 60 16.58 -16.80 -12.31
C HIS A 60 17.73 -16.25 -13.18
N GLU A 61 18.78 -15.70 -12.56
CA GLU A 61 19.90 -15.07 -13.25
C GLU A 61 21.03 -16.02 -13.65
N ALA A 62 21.80 -15.60 -14.66
CA ALA A 62 22.99 -16.31 -15.12
C ALA A 62 24.02 -16.46 -13.99
N PRO A 63 24.71 -17.61 -13.85
CA PRO A 63 24.83 -18.71 -14.82
C PRO A 63 23.66 -19.70 -14.81
N TYR A 64 22.70 -19.51 -13.91
CA TYR A 64 21.50 -20.33 -13.84
C TYR A 64 20.53 -19.89 -14.94
N ASN A 65 19.54 -20.74 -15.21
CA ASN A 65 18.54 -20.44 -16.23
C ASN A 65 17.16 -20.69 -15.68
N ILE A 66 16.15 -20.18 -16.37
CA ILE A 66 14.75 -20.30 -15.97
C ILE A 66 14.32 -21.75 -15.69
N SER A 67 14.96 -22.76 -16.32
CA SER A 67 14.66 -24.18 -16.12
C SER A 67 15.37 -24.80 -14.92
N HIS A 68 16.61 -24.40 -14.64
CA HIS A 68 17.43 -24.88 -13.52
C HIS A 68 17.86 -23.68 -12.68
N GLN A 69 17.10 -23.43 -11.63
CA GLN A 69 17.23 -22.29 -10.74
C GLN A 69 18.11 -22.66 -9.56
N HIS A 70 18.74 -21.66 -8.95
CA HIS A 70 19.56 -21.87 -7.76
C HIS A 70 18.85 -21.38 -6.52
N CYS A 71 18.78 -22.21 -5.47
CA CYS A 71 18.21 -21.76 -4.21
C CYS A 71 19.20 -20.85 -3.47
N ARG A 72 18.87 -19.57 -3.32
CA ARG A 72 19.69 -18.57 -2.60
C ARG A 72 20.05 -19.00 -1.17
N LYS A 73 19.21 -19.83 -0.52
CA LYS A 73 19.39 -20.29 0.87
C LYS A 73 20.28 -21.53 0.99
N CYS A 74 19.96 -22.65 0.36
CA CYS A 74 20.71 -23.91 0.51
C CYS A 74 21.75 -24.14 -0.59
N LYS A 75 21.77 -23.29 -1.62
CA LYS A 75 22.68 -23.36 -2.77
C LYS A 75 22.49 -24.59 -3.67
N GLU A 76 21.38 -25.32 -3.52
CA GLU A 76 21.04 -26.43 -4.43
C GLU A 76 20.45 -25.92 -5.75
N THR A 77 20.74 -26.62 -6.84
CA THR A 77 20.07 -26.41 -8.13
C THR A 77 18.75 -27.15 -8.15
N VAL A 78 17.68 -26.42 -8.45
CA VAL A 78 16.30 -26.91 -8.44
C VAL A 78 15.70 -26.70 -9.83
N PHE A 79 15.15 -27.76 -10.40
CA PHE A 79 14.41 -27.63 -11.65
C PHE A 79 13.09 -26.89 -11.41
N MET A 80 12.74 -25.95 -12.28
CA MET A 80 11.69 -24.94 -12.06
C MET A 80 10.33 -25.53 -11.61
N LYS A 81 9.94 -26.68 -12.16
CA LYS A 81 8.67 -27.36 -11.83
C LYS A 81 8.64 -27.94 -10.40
N TRP A 82 9.81 -28.10 -9.79
CA TRP A 82 9.96 -28.59 -8.41
C TRP A 82 10.25 -27.47 -7.42
N SER A 83 10.34 -26.21 -7.87
CA SER A 83 10.72 -25.07 -7.03
C SER A 83 9.76 -24.86 -5.85
N GLU A 84 8.45 -25.02 -6.05
CA GLU A 84 7.45 -24.90 -4.98
C GLU A 84 7.62 -25.99 -3.90
N LYS A 85 7.98 -27.21 -4.31
CA LYS A 85 8.16 -28.37 -3.43
C LYS A 85 9.54 -28.40 -2.77
N HIS A 86 10.43 -27.51 -3.16
CA HIS A 86 11.75 -27.42 -2.56
C HIS A 86 11.64 -27.01 -1.07
N LYS A 87 12.40 -27.68 -0.19
CA LYS A 87 12.32 -27.54 1.27
C LYS A 87 12.39 -26.07 1.74
N CYS A 88 13.27 -25.26 1.14
CA CYS A 88 13.38 -23.85 1.51
C CYS A 88 12.12 -23.04 1.14
N CYS A 89 11.52 -23.29 -0.04
CA CYS A 89 10.28 -22.64 -0.49
C CYS A 89 9.09 -23.06 0.36
N LEU A 90 8.98 -24.35 0.71
CA LEU A 90 7.94 -24.84 1.62
C LEU A 90 8.02 -24.18 2.99
N SER A 91 9.23 -24.11 3.57
CA SER A 91 9.43 -23.47 4.87
C SER A 91 9.14 -21.96 4.82
N LYS A 92 9.57 -21.28 3.76
CA LYS A 92 9.32 -19.84 3.60
C LYS A 92 7.84 -19.56 3.38
N SER A 93 7.17 -20.29 2.49
CA SER A 93 5.74 -20.13 2.24
C SER A 93 4.90 -20.44 3.49
N ALA A 94 5.26 -21.43 4.31
CA ALA A 94 4.60 -21.69 5.58
C ALA A 94 4.68 -20.50 6.55
N TYR A 95 5.87 -19.88 6.69
CA TYR A 95 6.03 -18.67 7.50
C TYR A 95 5.23 -17.49 6.94
N LEU A 96 5.29 -17.26 5.62
CA LEU A 96 4.56 -16.17 4.98
C LEU A 96 3.03 -16.33 5.15
N ARG A 97 2.48 -17.55 5.05
CA ARG A 97 1.05 -17.83 5.32
C ARG A 97 0.67 -17.57 6.77
N TYR A 98 1.57 -17.88 7.71
CA TYR A 98 1.33 -17.62 9.13
C TYR A 98 1.23 -16.11 9.40
N VAL A 99 2.19 -15.32 8.92
CA VAL A 99 2.18 -13.87 9.15
C VAL A 99 1.05 -13.15 8.42
N SER A 100 0.60 -13.67 7.27
CA SER A 100 -0.55 -13.12 6.53
C SER A 100 -1.91 -13.64 6.99
N SER A 101 -1.97 -14.50 8.01
CA SER A 101 -3.22 -15.05 8.52
C SER A 101 -3.96 -14.07 9.43
N ASN A 102 -5.26 -14.28 9.60
CA ASN A 102 -6.10 -13.48 10.51
C ASN A 102 -5.65 -13.54 11.98
N VAL A 103 -4.83 -14.53 12.36
CA VAL A 103 -4.25 -14.62 13.72
C VAL A 103 -3.21 -13.53 13.92
N SER A 104 -2.36 -13.30 12.91
CA SER A 104 -1.29 -12.30 12.93
C SER A 104 -1.80 -10.90 12.56
N LEU A 105 -2.90 -10.85 11.82
CA LEU A 105 -3.58 -9.64 11.35
C LEU A 105 -4.88 -9.39 12.11
N SER A 106 -4.80 -9.41 13.45
CA SER A 106 -5.95 -9.13 14.29
C SER A 106 -6.45 -7.71 14.04
N GLY A 107 -7.73 -7.59 13.67
CA GLY A 107 -8.37 -6.31 13.38
C GLY A 107 -8.24 -5.85 11.91
N GLY A 108 -7.90 -6.74 10.98
CA GLY A 108 -7.96 -6.48 9.54
C GLY A 108 -6.60 -6.34 8.86
N PRO A 109 -6.58 -5.98 7.57
CA PRO A 109 -5.34 -5.85 6.84
C PRO A 109 -4.59 -4.61 7.34
N PRO A 110 -3.26 -4.66 7.38
CA PRO A 110 -2.48 -3.64 8.05
C PRO A 110 -2.50 -2.31 7.29
N TYR A 111 -2.10 -1.25 7.98
CA TYR A 111 -1.90 0.11 7.45
C TYR A 111 -3.14 0.85 6.97
N ARG A 112 -4.30 0.53 7.54
CA ARG A 112 -5.51 1.35 7.41
C ARG A 112 -5.53 2.44 8.48
N CYS A 113 -5.76 3.70 8.10
CA CYS A 113 -5.84 4.80 9.07
C CYS A 113 -7.19 4.77 9.81
N LEU A 114 -7.15 4.64 11.13
CA LEU A 114 -8.34 4.58 11.98
C LEU A 114 -9.04 5.94 12.13
N PHE A 115 -8.34 7.06 11.90
CA PHE A 115 -8.89 8.41 11.98
C PHE A 115 -9.54 8.89 10.66
N CYS A 116 -9.24 8.23 9.55
CA CYS A 116 -9.73 8.58 8.21
C CYS A 116 -10.63 7.50 7.62
N ARG A 117 -11.65 7.05 8.37
CA ARG A 117 -12.63 6.04 7.90
C ARG A 117 -11.95 4.80 7.30
N SER A 118 -10.94 4.25 7.98
CA SER A 118 -10.23 3.06 7.50
C SER A 118 -9.56 3.26 6.11
N ARG A 119 -9.16 4.49 5.78
CA ARG A 119 -8.47 4.78 4.50
C ARG A 119 -7.28 3.81 4.35
N PRO A 120 -7.19 3.08 3.22
CA PRO A 120 -6.04 2.22 2.95
C PRO A 120 -4.83 3.07 2.59
N LEU A 121 -3.68 2.75 3.19
CA LEU A 121 -2.37 3.27 2.80
C LEU A 121 -1.56 2.09 2.25
N ASN A 122 -0.63 2.37 1.34
CA ASN A 122 0.08 1.32 0.61
C ASN A 122 1.27 0.75 1.38
N SER A 123 1.62 1.30 2.55
CA SER A 123 2.69 0.75 3.38
C SER A 123 2.63 1.25 4.81
N ARG A 124 3.39 0.59 5.69
CA ARG A 124 3.65 1.10 7.05
C ARG A 124 4.36 2.45 7.08
N SER A 125 5.23 2.71 6.10
CA SER A 125 5.95 3.98 5.99
C SER A 125 4.95 5.08 5.69
N GLU A 126 4.03 4.82 4.76
CA GLU A 126 2.96 5.74 4.40
C GLU A 126 1.98 5.96 5.56
N LEU A 127 1.57 4.91 6.29
CA LEU A 127 0.74 5.10 7.49
C LEU A 127 1.48 5.90 8.58
N THR A 128 2.75 5.60 8.84
CA THR A 128 3.55 6.36 9.84
C THR A 128 3.61 7.84 9.47
N VAL A 129 3.98 8.13 8.22
CA VAL A 129 4.03 9.50 7.71
C VAL A 129 2.67 10.16 7.79
N HIS A 130 1.60 9.47 7.38
CA HIS A 130 0.24 9.98 7.44
C HIS A 130 -0.19 10.34 8.88
N LEU A 131 0.04 9.45 9.85
CA LEU A 131 -0.28 9.72 11.26
C LEU A 131 0.48 10.93 11.80
N LEU A 132 1.77 11.05 11.48
CA LEU A 132 2.61 12.15 11.94
C LEU A 132 2.40 13.45 11.15
N ALA A 133 1.92 13.40 9.91
CA ALA A 133 1.66 14.59 9.11
C ALA A 133 0.24 15.14 9.30
N TYR A 134 -0.76 14.27 9.51
CA TYR A 134 -2.18 14.65 9.59
C TYR A 134 -2.72 14.65 11.02
N HIS A 135 -2.44 13.59 11.78
CA HIS A 135 -3.08 13.30 13.08
C HIS A 135 -2.18 13.58 14.28
N ARG A 136 -1.05 14.23 14.04
CA ARG A 136 -0.08 14.54 15.06
C ARG A 136 -0.69 15.36 16.20
N PRO A 137 -0.37 15.04 17.47
CA PRO A 137 -0.83 15.82 18.60
C PRO A 137 -0.36 17.27 18.47
N GLN A 138 -1.26 18.21 18.74
CA GLN A 138 -1.00 19.66 18.67
C GLN A 138 -0.50 20.15 17.29
N ARG A 139 -0.81 19.43 16.19
CA ARG A 139 -0.53 19.91 14.83
C ARG A 139 -1.18 21.27 14.60
N GLN A 140 -0.40 22.22 14.08
CA GLN A 140 -0.93 23.51 13.66
C GLN A 140 -1.77 23.33 12.38
N PRO A 141 -3.01 23.86 12.34
CA PRO A 141 -3.83 23.82 11.13
C PRO A 141 -3.09 24.44 9.93
N GLY A 142 -3.22 23.81 8.76
CA GLY A 142 -2.56 24.24 7.53
C GLY A 142 -1.05 24.02 7.47
N VAL A 143 -0.44 23.30 8.42
CA VAL A 143 0.99 22.99 8.42
C VAL A 143 1.22 21.47 8.47
N CYS A 144 2.15 20.96 7.67
CA CYS A 144 2.58 19.57 7.73
C CYS A 144 3.04 19.21 9.15
N GLY A 145 2.56 18.10 9.71
CA GLY A 145 2.99 17.68 11.04
C GLY A 145 4.45 17.22 11.12
N LEU A 146 5.17 17.07 10.00
CA LEU A 146 6.58 16.62 9.99
C LEU A 146 7.58 17.72 9.62
N CYS A 147 7.13 18.83 9.03
CA CYS A 147 8.02 19.89 8.55
C CYS A 147 7.29 21.24 8.47
N THR A 148 7.96 22.27 7.97
CA THR A 148 7.40 23.63 7.88
C THR A 148 6.54 23.88 6.64
N PHE A 149 6.21 22.85 5.86
CA PHE A 149 5.37 22.99 4.66
C PHE A 149 3.95 23.44 5.05
N THR A 150 3.39 24.39 4.31
CA THR A 150 2.06 24.97 4.56
C THR A 150 1.11 24.72 3.41
N PHE A 151 -0.18 24.51 3.70
CA PHE A 151 -1.24 24.24 2.72
C PHE A 151 -2.60 24.79 3.19
N GLN A 152 -3.55 24.90 2.26
CA GLN A 152 -4.91 25.35 2.59
C GLN A 152 -5.76 24.21 3.15
N GLU A 153 -5.95 24.20 4.47
CA GLU A 153 -6.76 23.16 5.11
C GLU A 153 -8.28 23.37 4.83
N PRO A 154 -9.04 22.29 4.55
CA PRO A 154 -10.49 22.38 4.41
C PRO A 154 -11.14 22.88 5.71
N PRO A 155 -12.20 23.70 5.62
CA PRO A 155 -12.94 24.13 6.81
C PRO A 155 -13.59 22.92 7.50
N GLN A 156 -13.58 22.92 8.83
CA GLN A 156 -14.24 21.87 9.61
C GLN A 156 -15.75 21.94 9.41
N LEU A 157 -16.37 20.76 9.21
CA LEU A 157 -17.82 20.67 9.13
C LEU A 157 -18.44 20.99 10.49
N PRO A 158 -19.56 21.73 10.54
CA PRO A 158 -20.28 21.96 11.79
C PRO A 158 -20.77 20.62 12.37
N PRO A 159 -20.98 20.56 13.71
CA PRO A 159 -21.47 19.35 14.36
C PRO A 159 -22.82 18.92 13.76
N PRO A 160 -23.06 17.59 13.67
CA PRO A 160 -24.23 17.05 12.98
C PRO A 160 -25.56 17.34 13.70
N ILE A 161 -25.50 17.72 14.98
CA ILE A 161 -26.66 18.09 15.77
C ILE A 161 -26.45 19.45 16.47
N PRO A 162 -27.49 20.31 16.54
CA PRO A 162 -27.40 21.63 17.15
C PRO A 162 -27.14 21.53 18.65
N PRO A 163 -26.40 22.48 19.25
CA PRO A 163 -26.11 22.46 20.69
C PRO A 163 -27.40 22.60 21.51
N PRO A 164 -27.44 22.02 22.72
CA PRO A 164 -28.59 22.12 23.60
C PRO A 164 -28.79 23.58 24.08
N PRO A 165 -30.00 23.96 24.51
CA PRO A 165 -30.27 25.27 25.09
C PRO A 165 -29.34 25.57 26.29
N ALA A 166 -28.98 26.84 26.50
CA ALA A 166 -28.04 27.25 27.54
C ALA A 166 -28.49 26.91 28.98
N ASN A 167 -29.78 26.62 29.18
CA ASN A 167 -30.41 26.25 30.44
C ASN A 167 -30.83 24.77 30.50
N ALA A 168 -30.26 23.92 29.65
CA ALA A 168 -30.55 22.49 29.66
C ALA A 168 -30.15 21.84 31.00
N ASP A 169 -31.00 20.94 31.48
CA ASP A 169 -30.74 20.13 32.66
C ASP A 169 -29.66 19.05 32.39
N GLU A 170 -29.09 18.50 33.46
CA GLU A 170 -27.96 17.55 33.38
C GLU A 170 -28.32 16.27 32.59
N VAL A 171 -29.58 15.84 32.61
CA VAL A 171 -30.03 14.66 31.85
C VAL A 171 -30.05 14.98 30.36
N THR A 172 -30.56 16.16 29.97
CA THR A 172 -30.55 16.63 28.59
C THR A 172 -29.14 16.80 28.05
N LEU A 173 -28.19 17.31 28.85
CA LEU A 173 -26.78 17.42 28.45
C LEU A 173 -26.15 16.04 28.20
N ARG A 174 -26.35 15.07 29.11
CA ARG A 174 -25.84 13.69 28.91
C ARG A 174 -26.46 13.03 27.67
N GLN A 175 -27.76 13.21 27.46
CA GLN A 175 -28.43 12.66 26.27
C GLN A 175 -27.92 13.31 24.99
N TYR A 176 -27.66 14.63 25.01
CA TYR A 176 -27.03 15.34 23.90
C TYR A 176 -25.65 14.78 23.59
N GLU A 177 -24.79 14.55 24.59
CA GLU A 177 -23.46 13.96 24.37
C GLU A 177 -23.52 12.57 23.72
N ILE A 178 -24.46 11.73 24.16
CA ILE A 178 -24.69 10.39 23.58
C ILE A 178 -25.14 10.53 22.12
N ASN A 179 -26.12 11.39 21.86
CA ASN A 179 -26.64 11.63 20.51
C ASN A 179 -25.58 12.24 19.60
N LEU A 180 -24.75 13.15 20.12
CA LEU A 180 -23.66 13.78 19.39
C LEU A 180 -22.62 12.74 18.99
N LYS A 181 -22.17 11.89 19.92
CA LYS A 181 -21.24 10.79 19.63
C LYS A 181 -21.79 9.86 18.55
N LYS A 182 -23.07 9.49 18.65
CA LYS A 182 -23.73 8.63 17.65
C LYS A 182 -23.79 9.31 16.28
N ALA A 183 -24.26 10.56 16.22
CA ALA A 183 -24.40 11.30 14.97
C ALA A 183 -23.03 11.60 14.31
N VAL A 184 -22.00 11.87 15.12
CA VAL A 184 -20.61 12.01 14.63
C VAL A 184 -20.13 10.69 14.04
N GLY A 185 -20.33 9.56 14.73
CA GLY A 185 -20.00 8.24 14.20
C GLY A 185 -20.69 7.94 12.87
N GLU A 186 -22.00 8.18 12.78
CA GLU A 186 -22.78 8.03 11.54
C GLU A 186 -22.27 8.94 10.42
N GLN A 187 -21.90 10.20 10.72
CA GLN A 187 -21.33 11.13 9.75
C GLN A 187 -19.95 10.68 9.26
N MET A 188 -19.12 10.11 10.14
CA MET A 188 -17.82 9.57 9.74
C MET A 188 -17.96 8.31 8.86
N CYS A 189 -19.04 7.54 9.01
CA CYS A 189 -19.32 6.38 8.16
C CYS A 189 -19.82 6.73 6.74
N LYS A 190 -20.26 7.97 6.49
CA LYS A 190 -20.75 8.40 5.17
C LYS A 190 -19.68 8.28 4.10
N PHE A 191 -20.10 7.94 2.88
CA PHE A 191 -19.17 7.71 1.77
C PHE A 191 -18.38 8.96 1.41
N GLU A 192 -19.03 10.13 1.40
CA GLU A 192 -18.39 11.41 1.10
C GLU A 192 -17.24 11.75 2.07
N SER A 193 -17.27 11.20 3.29
CA SER A 193 -16.22 11.35 4.29
C SER A 193 -14.98 10.46 4.05
N ALA A 194 -15.03 9.52 3.10
CA ALA A 194 -13.83 8.75 2.69
C ALA A 194 -12.96 9.48 1.67
N GLU A 195 -13.54 10.39 0.90
CA GLU A 195 -12.77 11.08 -0.14
C GLU A 195 -11.78 12.03 0.54
N LEU A 196 -10.55 12.03 0.04
CA LEU A 196 -9.58 13.05 0.41
C LEU A 196 -10.15 14.40 0.02
N ALA A 197 -10.40 15.24 1.03
CA ALA A 197 -10.86 16.60 0.80
C ALA A 197 -9.86 17.33 -0.12
N PRO A 198 -10.31 18.10 -1.12
CA PRO A 198 -9.42 18.74 -2.09
C PRO A 198 -8.26 19.55 -1.48
N GLY A 199 -8.48 20.22 -0.34
CA GLY A 199 -7.43 20.96 0.38
C GLY A 199 -6.34 20.09 1.01
N LEU A 200 -6.59 18.80 1.23
CA LEU A 200 -5.61 17.85 1.78
C LEU A 200 -4.75 17.17 0.71
N LEU A 201 -5.09 17.33 -0.58
CA LEU A 201 -4.34 16.72 -1.69
C LEU A 201 -2.92 17.29 -1.81
N GLU A 202 -2.71 18.56 -1.48
CA GLU A 202 -1.40 19.19 -1.47
C GLU A 202 -0.49 18.56 -0.40
N LEU A 203 -1.04 18.34 0.80
CA LEU A 203 -0.32 17.65 1.88
C LEU A 203 -0.02 16.19 1.50
N ASP A 204 -0.94 15.50 0.84
CA ASP A 204 -0.79 14.09 0.44
C ASP A 204 0.37 13.94 -0.56
N LYS A 205 0.40 14.78 -1.60
CA LYS A 205 1.50 14.86 -2.57
C LYS A 205 2.83 15.24 -1.91
N HIS A 206 2.81 16.23 -1.02
CA HIS A 206 4.01 16.63 -0.28
C HIS A 206 4.59 15.47 0.54
N CYS A 207 3.74 14.75 1.28
CA CYS A 207 4.14 13.59 2.07
C CYS A 207 4.69 12.46 1.18
N ALA A 208 3.99 12.14 0.10
CA ALA A 208 4.37 11.09 -0.85
C ALA A 208 5.74 11.33 -1.50
N ASN A 209 6.10 12.59 -1.77
CA ASN A 209 7.35 12.93 -2.45
C ASN A 209 8.50 13.26 -1.48
N THR A 210 8.20 13.77 -0.28
CA THR A 210 9.23 14.30 0.64
C THR A 210 9.52 13.36 1.81
N HIS A 211 8.48 12.73 2.36
CA HIS A 211 8.58 11.99 3.61
C HIS A 211 8.51 10.48 3.41
N VAL A 212 7.57 9.98 2.61
CA VAL A 212 7.41 8.53 2.36
C VAL A 212 8.70 7.89 1.84
N PRO A 213 9.44 8.46 0.87
CA PRO A 213 10.67 7.85 0.37
C PRO A 213 11.74 7.70 1.46
N ALA A 214 11.89 8.70 2.33
CA ALA A 214 12.84 8.65 3.44
C ALA A 214 12.52 7.54 4.44
N TYR A 215 11.25 7.38 4.79
CA TYR A 215 10.81 6.33 5.71
C TYR A 215 10.86 4.94 5.07
N THR A 216 10.57 4.83 3.77
CA THR A 216 10.72 3.57 3.03
C THR A 216 12.19 3.17 2.86
N LEU A 217 13.10 4.12 2.63
CA LEU A 217 14.53 3.86 2.63
C LEU A 217 15.02 3.37 4.00
N LEU A 218 14.58 4.04 5.09
CA LEU A 218 14.85 3.61 6.45
C LEU A 218 14.35 2.17 6.67
N LEU A 219 13.10 1.87 6.29
CA LEU A 219 12.54 0.52 6.40
C LEU A 219 13.39 -0.52 5.66
N ARG A 220 13.77 -0.26 4.40
CA ARG A 220 14.59 -1.20 3.62
C ARG A 220 15.92 -1.46 4.30
N LYS A 221 16.57 -0.42 4.82
CA LYS A 221 17.83 -0.55 5.57
C LYS A 221 17.66 -1.41 6.82
N GLU A 222 16.63 -1.15 7.61
CA GLU A 222 16.41 -1.86 8.87
C GLU A 222 15.99 -3.33 8.64
N LEU A 223 15.22 -3.63 7.58
CA LEU A 223 14.81 -5.00 7.22
C LEU A 223 15.98 -5.94 6.91
N LEU A 224 17.14 -5.41 6.53
CA LEU A 224 18.36 -6.18 6.29
C LEU A 224 18.97 -6.73 7.58
N THR A 225 18.79 -6.04 8.70
CA THR A 225 19.44 -6.37 9.98
C THR A 225 18.46 -6.83 11.06
N GLN A 226 17.18 -6.40 10.99
CA GLN A 226 16.16 -6.63 12.00
C GLN A 226 15.03 -7.51 11.48
N PHE A 227 15.09 -8.82 11.77
CA PHE A 227 14.09 -9.77 11.26
C PHE A 227 12.67 -9.55 11.80
N GLN A 228 12.54 -9.03 13.03
CA GLN A 228 11.25 -8.73 13.65
C GLN A 228 10.47 -7.63 12.92
N LEU A 229 11.14 -6.81 12.09
CA LEU A 229 10.46 -5.86 11.24
C LEU A 229 9.66 -6.53 10.11
N ARG A 230 9.76 -7.85 9.93
CA ARG A 230 8.89 -8.57 8.99
C ARG A 230 7.48 -8.80 9.53
N GLU A 231 7.26 -8.52 10.82
CA GLU A 231 5.92 -8.53 11.40
C GLU A 231 5.09 -7.35 10.87
N PRO A 232 3.77 -7.49 10.72
CA PRO A 232 2.91 -6.48 10.10
C PRO A 232 2.93 -5.16 10.89
N PHE A 233 2.72 -5.21 12.21
CA PHE A 233 2.64 -4.01 13.02
C PHE A 233 4.00 -3.67 13.65
N ALA A 234 5.04 -3.55 12.83
CA ALA A 234 6.37 -3.15 13.30
C ALA A 234 6.65 -1.66 12.99
N CYS A 235 7.12 -0.92 14.00
CA CYS A 235 7.45 0.49 13.87
C CYS A 235 8.73 0.68 13.07
N VAL A 236 8.66 1.47 12.00
CA VAL A 236 9.80 1.79 11.13
C VAL A 236 10.84 2.70 11.81
N ILE A 237 10.42 3.49 12.81
CA ILE A 237 11.30 4.46 13.48
C ILE A 237 12.12 3.80 14.58
N CYS A 238 11.51 2.93 15.40
CA CYS A 238 12.15 2.36 16.60
C CYS A 238 12.24 0.82 16.63
N GLY A 239 11.67 0.11 15.65
CA GLY A 239 11.75 -1.34 15.56
C GLY A 239 10.82 -2.13 16.50
N GLN A 240 10.02 -1.46 17.33
CA GLN A 240 9.06 -2.14 18.21
C GLN A 240 7.94 -2.82 17.42
N VAL A 241 7.51 -3.99 17.88
CA VAL A 241 6.47 -4.82 17.26
C VAL A 241 5.22 -4.81 18.13
N PHE A 242 4.07 -4.65 17.48
CA PHE A 242 2.74 -4.60 18.07
C PHE A 242 1.86 -5.73 17.51
N HIS A 243 0.71 -5.97 18.13
CA HIS A 243 -0.18 -7.08 17.72
C HIS A 243 -1.47 -6.60 17.05
N SER A 244 -1.69 -5.29 16.97
CA SER A 244 -2.86 -4.72 16.34
C SER A 244 -2.58 -3.35 15.73
N ASN A 245 -3.47 -2.96 14.82
CA ASN A 245 -3.44 -1.63 14.22
C ASN A 245 -3.70 -0.52 15.26
N VAL A 246 -4.49 -0.80 16.30
CA VAL A 246 -4.79 0.14 17.40
C VAL A 246 -3.52 0.44 18.21
N GLU A 247 -2.81 -0.62 18.63
CA GLU A 247 -1.55 -0.48 19.38
C GLU A 247 -0.52 0.30 18.55
N TYR A 248 -0.39 -0.02 17.27
CA TYR A 248 0.51 0.68 16.35
C TYR A 248 0.19 2.18 16.23
N HIS A 249 -1.07 2.56 15.99
CA HIS A 249 -1.49 3.96 15.90
C HIS A 249 -1.18 4.73 17.18
N SER A 250 -1.54 4.14 18.33
CA SER A 250 -1.32 4.74 19.64
C SER A 250 0.17 4.97 19.91
N HIS A 251 1.02 4.02 19.53
CA HIS A 251 2.47 4.11 19.67
C HIS A 251 3.04 5.24 18.80
N ILE A 252 2.74 5.26 17.49
CA ILE A 252 3.26 6.28 16.57
C ILE A 252 2.90 7.69 17.08
N LEU A 253 1.63 7.92 17.42
CA LEU A 253 1.17 9.23 17.88
C LEU A 253 1.73 9.63 19.24
N CYS A 254 1.83 8.70 20.19
CA CYS A 254 2.29 9.02 21.55
C CYS A 254 3.81 9.19 21.64
N ARG A 255 4.56 8.39 20.88
CA ARG A 255 6.03 8.32 20.95
C ARG A 255 6.65 9.25 19.92
N HIS A 256 6.32 9.04 18.65
CA HIS A 256 6.95 9.72 17.53
C HIS A 256 6.25 11.02 17.11
N GLY A 257 5.15 11.39 17.78
CA GLY A 257 4.48 12.69 17.62
C GLY A 257 5.22 13.88 18.26
N THR A 258 6.44 13.71 18.78
CA THR A 258 7.22 14.76 19.45
C THR A 258 8.24 15.42 18.51
N ASP A 259 8.43 16.75 18.62
CA ASP A 259 9.36 17.51 17.75
C ASP A 259 10.83 17.31 18.14
N GLU A 260 11.07 16.91 19.39
CA GLU A 260 12.40 17.01 20.00
C GLU A 260 12.91 15.62 20.36
N PRO A 261 14.10 15.22 19.86
CA PRO A 261 14.76 13.98 20.26
C PRO A 261 14.97 13.86 21.77
N ILE A 262 15.06 15.00 22.47
CA ILE A 262 15.16 15.06 23.93
C ILE A 262 13.85 14.60 24.58
N LYS A 263 12.68 15.05 24.09
CA LYS A 263 11.36 14.62 24.58
C LYS A 263 11.19 13.11 24.40
N GLU A 264 11.65 12.62 23.26
CA GLU A 264 11.67 11.20 22.92
C GLU A 264 12.57 10.39 23.88
N GLY A 265 13.79 10.86 24.15
CA GLY A 265 14.70 10.24 25.12
C GLY A 265 14.19 10.26 26.57
N LEU A 266 13.45 11.32 26.93
CA LEU A 266 12.79 11.46 28.23
C LEU A 266 11.43 10.74 28.30
N ARG A 267 10.99 10.10 27.20
CA ARG A 267 9.71 9.38 27.07
C ARG A 267 8.52 10.25 27.49
N ILE A 268 8.49 11.48 26.99
CA ILE A 268 7.37 12.40 27.17
C ILE A 268 6.31 12.06 26.14
N CYS A 269 5.11 11.67 26.60
CA CYS A 269 4.01 11.34 25.70
C CYS A 269 3.55 12.58 24.91
N ALA A 270 3.56 12.53 23.57
CA ALA A 270 3.11 13.64 22.73
C ALA A 270 1.63 13.99 22.93
N MET A 271 0.78 13.00 23.21
CA MET A 271 -0.66 13.21 23.38
C MET A 271 -1.02 13.99 24.65
N CYS A 272 -0.32 13.79 25.76
CA CYS A 272 -0.67 14.41 27.05
C CYS A 272 0.50 15.07 27.81
N SER A 273 1.68 15.13 27.20
CA SER A 273 2.91 15.73 27.76
C SER A 273 3.39 15.12 29.09
N LYS A 274 2.91 13.92 29.46
CA LYS A 274 3.36 13.25 30.69
C LYS A 274 4.73 12.59 30.46
N GLY A 275 5.71 12.93 31.31
CA GLY A 275 7.02 12.29 31.35
C GLY A 275 6.98 10.94 32.07
N ILE A 276 7.70 9.95 31.52
CA ILE A 276 7.66 8.56 31.99
C ILE A 276 9.07 7.99 32.13
N ARG A 277 9.32 7.24 33.20
CA ARG A 277 10.68 6.86 33.61
C ARG A 277 11.22 5.58 32.96
N SER A 278 10.36 4.73 32.41
CA SER A 278 10.74 3.47 31.76
C SER A 278 9.86 3.17 30.55
N GLU A 279 10.35 2.28 29.68
CA GLU A 279 9.63 1.86 28.47
C GLU A 279 8.35 1.12 28.80
N ASP A 280 8.39 0.16 29.74
CA ASP A 280 7.21 -0.60 30.16
C ASP A 280 6.10 0.31 30.74
N CYS A 281 6.50 1.30 31.53
CA CYS A 281 5.55 2.28 32.06
C CYS A 281 4.99 3.17 30.96
N PHE A 282 5.75 3.45 29.90
CA PHE A 282 5.28 4.23 28.76
C PHE A 282 4.25 3.44 27.97
N ASN A 283 4.55 2.18 27.64
CA ASN A 283 3.64 1.28 26.94
C ASN A 283 2.33 1.08 27.73
N GLN A 284 2.44 0.87 29.05
CA GLN A 284 1.26 0.77 29.90
C GLN A 284 0.47 2.10 29.99
N HIS A 285 1.15 3.24 29.98
CA HIS A 285 0.49 4.54 29.96
C HIS A 285 -0.32 4.74 28.68
N VAL A 286 0.28 4.46 27.51
CA VAL A 286 -0.39 4.56 26.21
C VAL A 286 -1.62 3.66 26.19
N LYS A 287 -1.45 2.39 26.56
CA LYS A 287 -2.53 1.40 26.62
C LYS A 287 -3.70 1.83 27.50
N ARG A 288 -3.42 2.39 28.67
CA ARG A 288 -4.47 2.77 29.64
C ARG A 288 -5.12 4.12 29.38
N ARG A 289 -4.46 5.02 28.64
CA ARG A 289 -4.89 6.44 28.55
C ARG A 289 -5.26 6.89 27.14
N HIS A 290 -4.71 6.27 26.11
CA HIS A 290 -4.83 6.75 24.73
C HIS A 290 -5.37 5.70 23.75
N GLU A 291 -5.38 4.42 24.14
CA GLU A 291 -5.82 3.32 23.28
C GLU A 291 -7.36 3.26 23.13
N GLU A 292 -8.11 3.56 24.20
CA GLU A 292 -9.57 3.38 24.24
C GLU A 292 -10.31 4.13 23.11
N SER A 293 -9.98 5.41 22.88
CA SER A 293 -10.62 6.19 21.82
C SER A 293 -10.28 5.67 20.42
N ILE A 294 -9.10 5.09 20.24
CA ILE A 294 -8.65 4.52 18.96
C ILE A 294 -9.31 3.16 18.74
N ALA A 295 -9.44 2.36 19.80
CA ALA A 295 -10.15 1.08 19.78
C ALA A 295 -11.62 1.27 19.41
N GLN A 296 -12.31 2.28 19.96
CA GLN A 296 -13.69 2.61 19.59
C GLN A 296 -13.85 2.91 18.08
N LEU A 297 -12.86 3.56 17.46
CA LEU A 297 -12.85 3.77 16.01
C LEU A 297 -12.67 2.46 15.25
N ALA A 298 -11.74 1.60 15.69
CA ALA A 298 -11.53 0.29 15.08
C ALA A 298 -12.78 -0.61 15.17
N ASP A 299 -13.46 -0.61 16.32
CA ASP A 299 -14.71 -1.34 16.52
C ASP A 299 -15.80 -0.82 15.58
N LEU A 300 -15.92 0.51 15.43
CA LEU A 300 -16.85 1.13 14.49
C LEU A 300 -16.57 0.66 13.05
N TRP A 301 -15.32 0.70 12.60
CA TRP A 301 -14.96 0.26 11.24
C TRP A 301 -15.16 -1.22 11.00
N THR A 302 -14.88 -2.04 12.02
CA THR A 302 -15.14 -3.48 11.97
C THR A 302 -16.64 -3.76 11.86
N SER A 303 -17.47 -3.03 12.62
CA SER A 303 -18.94 -3.17 12.56
C SER A 303 -19.55 -2.75 11.22
N GLN A 304 -18.82 -1.93 10.44
CA GLN A 304 -19.21 -1.48 9.10
C GLN A 304 -18.51 -2.27 7.98
N GLU A 305 -17.87 -3.38 8.34
CA GLU A 305 -17.16 -4.27 7.41
C GLU A 305 -15.97 -3.60 6.66
N LEU A 306 -15.49 -2.44 7.12
CA LEU A 306 -14.40 -1.68 6.51
C LEU A 306 -12.99 -2.17 6.89
N MET A 307 -12.90 -3.13 7.81
CA MET A 307 -11.64 -3.76 8.30
C MET A 307 -11.67 -5.29 8.15
N MET A 308 -12.60 -5.84 7.37
CA MET A 308 -12.86 -7.29 7.33
C MET A 308 -12.01 -8.07 6.31
N ASP A 309 -11.34 -7.38 5.39
CA ASP A 309 -10.61 -8.03 4.31
C ASP A 309 -9.31 -8.71 4.79
N ALA A 310 -9.09 -9.95 4.37
CA ALA A 310 -7.76 -10.56 4.45
C ALA A 310 -6.79 -9.83 3.51
N THR A 311 -5.49 -9.88 3.82
CA THR A 311 -4.49 -9.25 2.96
C THR A 311 -4.32 -10.07 1.68
N ASP A 312 -4.46 -9.46 0.50
CA ASP A 312 -4.22 -10.15 -0.76
C ASP A 312 -2.72 -10.36 -0.97
N THR A 313 -2.27 -11.60 -0.79
CA THR A 313 -0.86 -11.99 -0.97
C THR A 313 -0.38 -11.93 -2.42
N ASN A 314 -1.24 -11.61 -3.40
CA ASN A 314 -0.82 -11.32 -4.77
C ASN A 314 -0.56 -9.83 -5.03
N GLN A 315 -0.90 -8.97 -4.08
CA GLN A 315 -0.62 -7.52 -4.14
C GLN A 315 0.26 -7.04 -2.98
N VAL A 316 0.25 -7.73 -1.84
CA VAL A 316 1.01 -7.31 -0.66
C VAL A 316 2.29 -8.10 -0.48
N CYS A 317 3.42 -7.41 -0.38
CA CYS A 317 4.71 -8.02 -0.09
C CYS A 317 4.76 -8.44 1.39
N THR A 318 4.79 -9.73 1.68
CA THR A 318 4.80 -10.26 3.07
C THR A 318 6.13 -10.08 3.81
N THR A 319 7.11 -9.40 3.20
CA THR A 319 8.41 -9.08 3.83
C THR A 319 8.45 -7.66 4.38
N CYS A 320 8.01 -6.66 3.61
CA CYS A 320 7.97 -5.24 4.01
C CYS A 320 6.55 -4.70 4.22
N TRP A 321 5.56 -5.47 3.76
CA TRP A 321 4.13 -5.17 3.76
C TRP A 321 3.73 -3.92 2.99
N GLU A 322 4.44 -3.65 1.90
CA GLU A 322 4.00 -2.72 0.87
C GLU A 322 2.89 -3.38 0.02
N VAL A 323 1.87 -2.60 -0.31
CA VAL A 323 0.75 -2.95 -1.20
C VAL A 323 1.10 -2.41 -2.57
N LEU A 324 1.21 -3.31 -3.55
CA LEU A 324 1.58 -3.00 -4.91
C LEU A 324 0.33 -3.09 -5.82
N PRO A 325 0.25 -2.30 -6.90
CA PRO A 325 -0.95 -2.24 -7.73
C PRO A 325 -1.31 -3.58 -8.41
N ASN A 326 -0.32 -4.43 -8.69
CA ASN A 326 -0.51 -5.69 -9.40
C ASN A 326 0.63 -6.69 -9.13
N ALA A 327 0.43 -7.93 -9.58
CA ALA A 327 1.36 -9.04 -9.35
C ALA A 327 2.73 -8.84 -10.03
N THR A 328 2.78 -8.14 -11.17
CA THR A 328 4.05 -7.84 -11.87
C THR A 328 4.89 -6.84 -11.09
N GLN A 329 4.27 -5.79 -10.53
CA GLN A 329 4.95 -4.88 -9.61
C GLN A 329 5.37 -5.55 -8.31
N LEU A 330 4.53 -6.43 -7.73
CA LEU A 330 4.91 -7.19 -6.54
C LEU A 330 6.15 -8.08 -6.77
N GLN A 331 6.20 -8.81 -7.88
CA GLN A 331 7.36 -9.68 -8.18
C GLN A 331 8.63 -8.87 -8.44
N ALA A 332 8.52 -7.76 -9.19
CA ALA A 332 9.64 -6.85 -9.40
C ALA A 332 10.14 -6.25 -8.08
N HIS A 333 9.22 -5.76 -7.24
CA HIS A 333 9.53 -5.25 -5.91
C HIS A 333 10.32 -6.26 -5.06
N ILE A 334 9.86 -7.52 -5.00
CA ILE A 334 10.53 -8.56 -4.21
C ILE A 334 11.97 -8.79 -4.69
N LEU A 335 12.19 -8.85 -6.02
CA LEU A 335 13.51 -9.03 -6.59
C LEU A 335 14.39 -7.80 -6.34
N VAL A 336 13.88 -6.60 -6.55
CA VAL A 336 14.69 -5.37 -6.39
C VAL A 336 15.00 -5.10 -4.92
N ALA A 337 14.02 -5.23 -4.02
CA ALA A 337 14.13 -4.78 -2.64
C ALA A 337 14.56 -5.85 -1.63
N HIS A 338 14.39 -7.15 -1.93
CA HIS A 338 14.53 -8.23 -0.94
C HIS A 338 15.51 -9.34 -1.33
N THR A 339 16.15 -9.26 -2.50
CA THR A 339 17.27 -10.13 -2.88
C THR A 339 18.61 -9.40 -2.94
N THR A 340 18.67 -8.21 -2.34
CA THR A 340 19.88 -7.39 -2.15
C THR A 340 20.30 -7.37 -0.68
N ASP A 341 21.57 -7.06 -0.42
CA ASP A 341 22.13 -6.77 0.90
C ASP A 341 22.36 -5.26 1.14
N ASN A 342 22.02 -4.41 0.16
CA ASN A 342 22.13 -2.97 0.23
C ASN A 342 20.85 -2.30 -0.32
N PRO A 343 20.21 -1.37 0.43
CA PRO A 343 18.94 -0.76 0.02
C PRO A 343 19.03 0.13 -1.23
N LEU A 344 20.24 0.50 -1.67
CA LEU A 344 20.50 1.30 -2.87
C LEU A 344 21.12 0.46 -4.01
N VAL A 345 21.14 -0.85 -3.90
CA VAL A 345 21.59 -1.75 -4.97
C VAL A 345 20.39 -2.59 -5.40
N CYS A 346 20.13 -2.63 -6.70
CA CYS A 346 19.05 -3.44 -7.24
C CYS A 346 19.32 -4.92 -6.98
N GLY A 347 18.46 -5.59 -6.21
CA GLY A 347 18.60 -7.03 -5.93
C GLY A 347 18.32 -7.93 -7.12
N TRP A 348 17.76 -7.37 -8.20
CA TRP A 348 17.54 -8.06 -9.45
C TRP A 348 18.78 -7.91 -10.34
N CYS A 349 19.00 -6.75 -10.97
CA CYS A 349 20.06 -6.58 -11.98
C CYS A 349 21.41 -6.10 -11.43
N HIS A 350 21.53 -5.91 -10.10
CA HIS A 350 22.75 -5.48 -9.41
C HIS A 350 23.28 -4.09 -9.79
N VAL A 351 22.48 -3.26 -10.46
CA VAL A 351 22.82 -1.84 -10.66
C VAL A 351 22.90 -1.12 -9.31
N GLU A 352 23.99 -0.38 -9.12
CA GLU A 352 24.28 0.36 -7.89
C GLU A 352 23.86 1.83 -8.03
N PHE A 353 23.10 2.33 -7.04
CA PHE A 353 22.69 3.75 -6.94
C PHE A 353 23.45 4.47 -5.81
N THR A 354 24.55 3.87 -5.34
CA THR A 354 25.35 4.36 -4.19
C THR A 354 26.26 5.53 -4.52
N ASP A 355 26.48 5.82 -5.81
CA ASP A 355 27.35 6.90 -6.26
C ASP A 355 26.74 8.30 -6.03
N CYS A 356 25.43 8.38 -5.77
CA CYS A 356 24.76 9.62 -5.42
C CYS A 356 25.10 10.02 -3.98
N PRO A 357 25.60 11.26 -3.72
CA PRO A 357 25.94 11.69 -2.36
C PRO A 357 24.78 11.70 -1.37
N ASP A 358 23.55 11.92 -1.86
CA ASP A 358 22.35 11.95 -1.02
C ASP A 358 21.47 10.71 -1.31
N PRO A 359 21.39 9.75 -0.37
CA PRO A 359 20.51 8.59 -0.47
C PRO A 359 19.04 8.93 -0.69
N LEU A 360 18.57 10.10 -0.24
CA LEU A 360 17.18 10.53 -0.41
C LEU A 360 16.87 10.98 -1.84
N ILE A 361 17.90 11.34 -2.63
CA ILE A 361 17.78 11.60 -4.06
C ILE A 361 17.93 10.29 -4.85
N ALA A 362 18.87 9.43 -4.44
CA ALA A 362 19.12 8.14 -5.09
C ALA A 362 17.91 7.20 -5.02
N PHE A 363 17.25 7.15 -3.86
CA PHE A 363 16.22 6.16 -3.58
C PHE A 363 14.96 6.30 -4.46
N PRO A 364 14.39 7.50 -4.70
CA PRO A 364 13.33 7.68 -5.68
C PRO A 364 13.68 7.18 -7.09
N ILE A 365 14.94 7.31 -7.53
CA ILE A 365 15.40 6.82 -8.83
C ILE A 365 15.44 5.29 -8.83
N LEU A 366 15.89 4.67 -7.75
CA LEU A 366 15.79 3.21 -7.57
C LEU A 366 14.32 2.73 -7.59
N LEU A 367 13.37 3.50 -7.06
CA LEU A 367 11.94 3.15 -7.15
C LEU A 367 11.41 3.26 -8.61
N ASN A 368 11.89 4.22 -9.40
CA ASN A 368 11.58 4.26 -10.84
C ASN A 368 12.16 3.05 -11.57
N HIS A 369 13.40 2.69 -11.26
CA HIS A 369 14.07 1.50 -11.77
C HIS A 369 13.30 0.21 -11.42
N GLU A 370 12.80 0.10 -10.19
CA GLU A 370 11.93 -1.01 -9.76
C GLU A 370 10.64 -1.11 -10.60
N ARG A 371 9.99 0.02 -10.89
CA ARG A 371 8.80 0.06 -11.76
C ARG A 371 9.13 -0.28 -13.20
N ASN A 372 10.32 0.09 -13.68
CA ASN A 372 10.77 -0.30 -15.02
C ASN A 372 11.08 -1.79 -15.12
N HIS A 373 11.58 -2.42 -14.05
CA HIS A 373 11.64 -3.88 -13.93
C HIS A 373 10.25 -4.53 -13.99
N ALA A 374 9.25 -3.93 -13.33
CA ALA A 374 7.87 -4.41 -13.41
C ALA A 374 7.32 -4.38 -14.86
N ARG A 375 7.74 -3.42 -15.70
CA ARG A 375 7.36 -3.36 -17.12
C ARG A 375 7.88 -4.56 -17.91
N VAL A 376 9.05 -5.12 -17.55
CA VAL A 376 9.57 -6.35 -18.16
C VAL A 376 8.64 -7.53 -17.85
N LEU A 377 8.23 -7.67 -16.59
CA LEU A 377 7.28 -8.71 -16.17
C LEU A 377 5.88 -8.50 -16.77
N HIS A 378 5.45 -7.23 -16.92
CA HIS A 378 4.18 -6.87 -17.57
C HIS A 378 4.14 -7.27 -19.05
N ARG A 379 5.27 -7.17 -19.76
CA ARG A 379 5.36 -7.69 -21.12
C ARG A 379 5.11 -9.20 -21.16
N GLN A 380 5.73 -9.96 -20.24
CA GLN A 380 5.47 -11.39 -20.14
C GLN A 380 4.00 -11.70 -19.80
N ALA A 381 3.39 -10.86 -18.95
CA ALA A 381 1.97 -10.99 -18.61
C ALA A 381 1.06 -10.82 -19.83
N LEU A 382 1.36 -9.87 -20.71
CA LEU A 382 0.65 -9.67 -21.99
C LEU A 382 0.85 -10.86 -22.94
N GLU A 383 2.09 -11.31 -23.13
CA GLU A 383 2.42 -12.46 -23.98
C GLU A 383 1.73 -13.75 -23.50
N SER A 384 1.62 -13.91 -22.19
CA SER A 384 0.96 -15.05 -21.54
C SER A 384 -0.56 -14.87 -21.39
N LYS A 385 -1.13 -13.77 -21.91
CA LYS A 385 -2.56 -13.42 -21.81
C LYS A 385 -3.10 -13.40 -20.38
N LYS A 386 -2.28 -13.00 -19.42
CA LYS A 386 -2.64 -12.83 -18.01
C LYS A 386 -3.15 -11.41 -17.71
N THR A 387 -2.85 -10.45 -18.57
CA THR A 387 -3.40 -9.09 -18.54
C THR A 387 -3.65 -8.60 -19.96
N PHE A 388 -4.54 -7.63 -20.10
CA PHE A 388 -4.77 -6.87 -21.33
C PHE A 388 -4.41 -5.38 -21.17
N GLU A 389 -3.96 -4.97 -19.97
CA GLU A 389 -3.58 -3.59 -19.72
C GLU A 389 -2.31 -3.24 -20.51
N PRO A 390 -2.25 -2.06 -21.14
CA PRO A 390 -1.04 -1.64 -21.85
C PRO A 390 0.13 -1.50 -20.88
N ILE A 391 1.35 -1.75 -21.37
CA ILE A 391 2.57 -1.55 -20.58
C ILE A 391 2.68 -0.06 -20.24
N PRO A 392 2.85 0.32 -18.96
CA PRO A 392 3.10 1.70 -18.57
C PRO A 392 4.31 2.32 -19.30
N GLU A 393 4.31 3.64 -19.42
CA GLU A 393 5.44 4.38 -19.99
C GLU A 393 6.73 4.19 -19.16
N PRO A 394 7.91 4.23 -19.79
CA PRO A 394 9.18 4.19 -19.07
C PRO A 394 9.32 5.39 -18.15
N LEU A 395 9.75 5.14 -16.92
CA LEU A 395 10.13 6.19 -15.98
C LEU A 395 11.60 6.55 -16.15
N ASN A 396 11.96 7.78 -15.82
CA ASN A 396 13.35 8.23 -15.88
C ASN A 396 14.19 7.59 -14.77
N GLU A 397 15.31 6.99 -15.16
CA GLU A 397 16.33 6.38 -14.29
C GLU A 397 17.66 7.16 -14.33
N GLU A 398 17.75 8.22 -15.12
CA GLU A 398 18.94 9.06 -15.18
C GLU A 398 19.12 9.81 -13.85
N PHE A 399 20.28 9.60 -13.24
CA PHE A 399 20.69 10.22 -11.98
C PHE A 399 21.74 11.31 -12.17
N SER A 400 21.88 11.86 -13.39
CA SER A 400 22.72 13.04 -13.62
C SER A 400 22.17 14.25 -12.85
N MET A 401 23.04 15.17 -12.43
CA MET A 401 22.60 16.39 -11.72
C MET A 401 21.59 17.22 -12.54
N GLU A 402 21.67 17.15 -13.86
CA GLU A 402 20.75 17.80 -14.80
C GLU A 402 19.37 17.12 -14.82
N ALA A 403 19.33 15.79 -14.79
CA ALA A 403 18.09 15.01 -14.71
C ALA A 403 17.39 15.18 -13.34
N ILE A 404 18.16 15.24 -12.25
CA ILE A 404 17.64 15.50 -10.90
C ILE A 404 17.02 16.90 -10.83
N ALA A 405 17.65 17.90 -11.44
CA ALA A 405 17.09 19.26 -11.53
C ALA A 405 15.80 19.30 -12.36
N ALA A 406 15.68 18.49 -13.42
CA ALA A 406 14.46 18.38 -14.22
C ALA A 406 13.30 17.73 -13.43
N ILE A 407 13.56 16.67 -12.66
CA ILE A 407 12.56 15.98 -11.81
C ILE A 407 11.99 16.92 -10.74
N ALA A 408 12.80 17.82 -10.18
CA ALA A 408 12.34 18.82 -9.22
C ALA A 408 11.39 19.89 -9.82
N THR A 409 11.32 19.99 -11.16
CA THR A 409 10.55 21.02 -11.88
C THR A 409 9.30 20.51 -12.58
N GLU A 410 9.10 19.18 -12.68
CA GLU A 410 7.90 18.64 -13.33
C GLU A 410 6.71 18.54 -12.36
N PRO A 411 5.55 19.16 -12.67
CA PRO A 411 4.32 18.87 -11.95
C PRO A 411 3.86 17.45 -12.32
N THR A 412 3.84 16.56 -11.32
CA THR A 412 3.23 15.22 -11.43
C THR A 412 1.84 15.34 -12.08
N LYS A 413 1.69 14.82 -13.30
CA LYS A 413 0.38 14.67 -13.94
C LYS A 413 -0.43 13.66 -13.14
N PRO A 414 -1.72 13.94 -12.86
CA PRO A 414 -2.56 12.99 -12.14
C PRO A 414 -2.74 11.73 -12.99
N ASP A 415 -2.54 10.56 -12.37
CA ASP A 415 -2.97 9.28 -12.90
C ASP A 415 -4.49 9.32 -13.12
N THR A 416 -4.90 9.55 -14.36
CA THR A 416 -6.30 9.44 -14.77
C THR A 416 -6.62 7.98 -15.06
N SER A 417 -6.75 7.18 -14.00
CA SER A 417 -7.40 5.88 -14.07
C SER A 417 -8.55 5.82 -13.06
N LYS A 418 -9.75 6.11 -13.60
CA LYS A 418 -11.11 5.73 -13.13
C LYS A 418 -11.73 6.52 -11.97
N SER A 419 -12.36 7.65 -12.32
CA SER A 419 -13.68 8.03 -11.78
C SER A 419 -14.72 7.88 -12.90
N SER A 420 -15.41 6.74 -12.95
CA SER A 420 -16.55 6.52 -13.84
C SER A 420 -17.80 7.11 -13.19
N LYS A 421 -18.11 8.37 -13.55
CA LYS A 421 -19.36 9.06 -13.22
C LYS A 421 -20.55 8.37 -13.93
N SER A 422 -21.37 7.65 -13.18
CA SER A 422 -22.71 7.23 -13.59
C SER A 422 -23.66 8.44 -13.55
N LYS A 423 -24.02 8.96 -14.73
CA LYS A 423 -25.11 9.94 -14.89
C LYS A 423 -26.45 9.20 -14.81
N SER A 424 -27.17 9.30 -13.70
CA SER A 424 -28.59 8.95 -13.65
C SER A 424 -29.43 10.08 -14.25
N SER A 425 -29.94 9.88 -15.46
CA SER A 425 -30.97 10.74 -16.04
C SER A 425 -32.34 10.35 -15.49
N SER A 426 -32.90 11.20 -14.63
CA SER A 426 -34.31 11.14 -14.23
C SER A 426 -35.19 11.46 -15.45
N LYS A 427 -36.05 10.52 -15.86
CA LYS A 427 -37.12 10.79 -16.82
C LYS A 427 -38.47 10.62 -16.12
N LYS A 428 -39.19 11.75 -16.05
CA LYS A 428 -40.62 11.86 -15.75
C LYS A 428 -41.45 10.86 -16.55
N LYS A 429 -42.19 9.98 -15.88
CA LYS A 429 -43.66 9.96 -15.79
C LYS A 429 -44.13 8.72 -15.06
#